data_AF-A0A932NHJ8-F1
#
_entry.id   AF-A0A932NHJ8-F1
#
_cell.length_a   1.000
_cell.length_b   1.000
_cell.length_c   1.000
_cell.angle_alpha   90.00
_cell.angle_beta   90.00
_cell.angle_gamma   90.00
#
_symmetry.space_group_name_H-M   'P 1'
#
loop_
_entity.id
_entity.type
_entity.pdbx_description
1 polymer ?
#
loop_
_entity_poly.entity_id
_entity_poly.type
_entity_poly.pdbx_seq_one_letter_code
_entity_poly.pdbx_strand_id
1 'polypeptide(L)'
;MSGDYKGELERLAAKVLESLTRPGGARGRTAWELKMELKVPHTSVFAALGILLERKAVDLTPQELTVLVTPAGATVPKVPSESVA
;
A
#
# COMPACT_ATOMS: atom_id res chain seq x y z
N MET A 1 -22.40 -12.00 9.92
CA MET A 1 -21.54 -10.95 9.35
C MET A 1 -21.65 -11.02 7.83
N SER A 2 -22.49 -10.20 7.21
CA SER A 2 -22.51 -10.04 5.74
C SER A 2 -23.25 -8.76 5.42
N GLY A 3 -22.50 -7.66 5.39
CA GLY A 3 -22.90 -6.39 4.81
C GLY A 3 -21.71 -5.88 4.02
N ASP A 4 -21.64 -6.28 2.75
CA ASP A 4 -20.71 -5.78 1.73
C ASP A 4 -19.23 -5.60 2.14
N TYR A 5 -18.60 -6.66 2.64
CA TYR A 5 -17.17 -6.67 2.94
C TYR A 5 -16.30 -6.34 1.71
N LYS A 6 -16.74 -6.78 0.52
CA LYS A 6 -16.04 -6.46 -0.74
C LYS A 6 -16.04 -4.95 -1.01
N GLY A 7 -17.20 -4.29 -0.94
CA GLY A 7 -17.28 -2.85 -1.15
C GLY A 7 -16.55 -2.05 -0.07
N GLU A 8 -16.45 -2.55 1.16
CA GLU A 8 -15.58 -1.96 2.19
C GLU A 8 -14.10 -1.99 1.77
N LEU A 9 -13.62 -3.12 1.25
CA LEU A 9 -12.25 -3.24 0.76
C LEU A 9 -11.99 -2.38 -0.48
N GLU A 10 -12.96 -2.27 -1.39
CA GLU A 10 -12.83 -1.38 -2.55
C GLU A 10 -12.76 0.10 -2.15
N ARG A 11 -13.57 0.52 -1.17
CA ARG A 11 -13.48 1.87 -0.58
C ARG A 11 -12.15 2.10 0.13
N LEU A 12 -11.64 1.08 0.82
CA LEU A 12 -10.32 1.16 1.45
C LEU A 12 -9.19 1.27 0.41
N ALA A 13 -9.25 0.50 -0.68
CA ALA A 13 -8.30 0.59 -1.78
C ALA A 13 -8.25 1.99 -2.39
N ALA A 14 -9.42 2.63 -2.58
CA ALA A 14 -9.49 4.01 -3.04
C ALA A 14 -8.80 4.99 -2.05
N LYS A 15 -9.03 4.84 -0.74
CA LYS A 15 -8.38 5.67 0.29
C LYS A 15 -6.87 5.47 0.35
N VAL A 16 -6.39 4.23 0.17
CA VAL A 16 -4.95 3.94 0.08
C VAL A 16 -4.34 4.69 -1.10
N LEU A 17 -4.95 4.61 -2.28
CA LEU A 17 -4.45 5.30 -3.46
C LEU A 17 -4.46 6.83 -3.27
N GLU A 18 -5.53 7.37 -2.68
CA GLU A 18 -5.60 8.79 -2.33
C GLU A 18 -4.43 9.20 -1.40
N SER A 19 -4.16 8.44 -0.34
CA SER A 19 -3.05 8.70 0.59
C SER A 19 -1.67 8.69 -0.09
N LEU A 20 -1.47 7.81 -1.07
CA LEU A 20 -0.23 7.72 -1.85
C LEU A 20 -0.06 8.87 -2.85
N THR A 21 -1.14 9.47 -3.33
CA THR A 21 -1.08 10.58 -4.32
C THR A 21 -1.00 11.97 -3.69
N ARG A 22 -1.20 12.10 -2.37
CA ARG A 22 -1.03 13.37 -1.65
C ARG A 22 0.42 13.90 -1.78
N PRO A 23 0.65 15.22 -1.68
CA PRO A 23 2.01 15.79 -1.67
C PRO A 23 2.91 15.07 -0.66
N GLY A 24 4.04 14.54 -1.12
CA GLY A 24 4.95 13.71 -0.33
C GLY A 24 4.75 12.19 -0.45
N GLY A 25 3.59 11.73 -0.93
CA GLY A 25 3.28 10.31 -1.14
C GLY A 25 3.93 9.68 -2.39
N ALA A 26 4.44 10.51 -3.32
CA ALA A 26 5.16 10.05 -4.51
C ALA A 26 6.43 9.22 -4.20
N ARG A 27 6.94 9.31 -2.96
CA ARG A 27 8.07 8.48 -2.48
C ARG A 27 7.65 7.07 -2.03
N GLY A 28 6.36 6.78 -2.06
CA GLY A 28 5.78 5.57 -1.48
C GLY A 28 5.56 5.68 0.02
N ARG A 29 4.75 4.77 0.55
CA ARG A 29 4.51 4.57 1.99
C ARG A 29 4.51 3.10 2.30
N THR A 30 5.03 2.72 3.46
CA THR A 30 4.96 1.34 3.92
C THR A 30 3.51 0.94 4.23
N ALA A 31 3.19 -0.35 4.12
CA ALA A 31 1.89 -0.88 4.54
C ALA A 31 1.62 -0.60 6.03
N TRP A 32 2.67 -0.50 6.86
CA TRP A 32 2.55 -0.07 8.25
C TRP A 32 2.12 1.39 8.38
N GLU A 33 2.75 2.32 7.67
CA GLU A 33 2.36 3.74 7.68
C GLU A 33 0.92 3.91 7.19
N LEU A 34 0.53 3.22 6.12
CA LEU A 34 -0.85 3.24 5.61
C LEU A 34 -1.85 2.71 6.64
N LYS A 35 -1.53 1.61 7.34
CA LYS A 35 -2.34 1.08 8.44
C LYS A 35 -2.52 2.13 9.55
N MET A 36 -1.43 2.77 9.96
CA MET A 36 -1.44 3.75 11.05
C MET A 36 -2.19 5.03 10.67
N GLU A 37 -2.02 5.52 9.44
CA GLU A 37 -2.72 6.70 8.91
C GLU A 37 -4.22 6.46 8.76
N LEU A 38 -4.59 5.34 8.12
CA LEU A 38 -5.98 5.02 7.81
C LEU A 38 -6.74 4.40 8.99
N LYS A 39 -6.04 4.06 10.08
CA LYS A 39 -6.58 3.45 11.30
C LYS A 39 -7.40 2.19 11.05
N VAL A 40 -6.86 1.30 10.21
CA VAL A 40 -7.52 0.04 9.82
C VAL A 40 -6.69 -1.18 10.24
N PRO A 41 -7.31 -2.38 10.33
CA PRO A 41 -6.58 -3.61 10.60
C PRO A 41 -5.52 -3.90 9.54
N HIS A 42 -4.42 -4.52 9.95
CA HIS A 42 -3.32 -4.91 9.05
C HIS A 42 -3.83 -5.78 7.89
N THR A 43 -4.65 -6.79 8.17
CA THR A 43 -5.23 -7.69 7.16
C THR A 43 -6.08 -6.93 6.12
N SER A 44 -6.85 -5.93 6.53
CA SER A 44 -7.66 -5.11 5.63
C SER A 44 -6.80 -4.25 4.70
N VAL A 45 -5.66 -3.72 5.17
CA VAL A 45 -4.70 -3.01 4.31
C VAL A 45 -4.18 -3.96 3.23
N PHE A 46 -3.71 -5.15 3.59
CA PHE A 46 -3.19 -6.10 2.60
C PHE A 46 -4.26 -6.59 1.61
N ALA A 47 -5.51 -6.79 2.06
CA ALA A 47 -6.61 -7.11 1.15
C ALA A 47 -6.89 -5.96 0.16
N ALA A 48 -6.86 -4.70 0.61
CA ALA A 48 -6.98 -3.53 -0.26
C ALA A 48 -5.79 -3.38 -1.22
N LEU A 49 -4.56 -3.68 -0.77
CA LEU A 49 -3.37 -3.70 -1.62
C LEU A 49 -3.47 -4.78 -2.70
N GLY A 50 -4.05 -5.95 -2.39
CA GLY A 50 -4.35 -6.99 -3.38
C GLY A 50 -5.25 -6.47 -4.50
N ILE A 51 -6.32 -5.75 -4.16
CA ILE A 51 -7.21 -5.11 -5.16
C ILE A 51 -6.45 -4.11 -6.04
N LEU A 52 -5.56 -3.30 -5.45
CA LEU A 52 -4.77 -2.32 -6.20
C LEU A 52 -3.71 -2.97 -7.11
N LEU A 53 -3.11 -4.09 -6.67
CA LEU A 53 -2.19 -4.90 -7.47
C LEU A 53 -2.88 -5.51 -8.68
N GLU A 54 -4.07 -6.11 -8.50
CA GLU A 54 -4.87 -6.66 -9.61
C GLU A 54 -5.18 -5.59 -10.66
N ARG A 55 -5.38 -4.34 -10.21
CA ARG A 55 -5.63 -3.17 -11.05
C ARG A 55 -4.35 -2.52 -11.61
N LYS A 56 -3.16 -3.03 -11.25
CA LYS A 56 -1.85 -2.44 -11.61
C LYS A 56 -1.72 -0.96 -11.20
N ALA A 57 -2.35 -0.59 -10.09
CA ALA A 57 -2.37 0.79 -9.59
C ALA A 57 -1.21 1.10 -8.64
N VAL A 58 -0.58 0.07 -8.07
CA VAL A 58 0.56 0.18 -7.15
C VAL A 58 1.59 -0.90 -7.44
N ASP A 59 2.83 -0.63 -7.06
CA ASP A 59 3.91 -1.60 -6.96
C ASP A 59 4.23 -1.86 -5.48
N LEU A 60 4.58 -3.11 -5.15
CA LEU A 60 5.01 -3.50 -3.82
C LEU A 60 6.48 -3.92 -3.83
N THR A 61 7.29 -3.30 -2.98
CA THR A 61 8.70 -3.68 -2.79
C THR A 61 8.91 -4.13 -1.34
N PRO A 62 9.58 -5.26 -1.07
CA PRO A 62 9.96 -5.63 0.29
C PRO A 62 10.79 -4.53 0.95
N GLN A 63 10.45 -4.15 2.17
CA GLN A 63 11.20 -3.17 2.96
C GLN A 63 11.22 -3.62 4.42
N GLU A 64 12.40 -4.04 4.90
CA GLU A 64 12.60 -4.57 6.25
C GLU A 64 11.58 -5.67 6.60
N LEU A 65 10.66 -5.40 7.54
CA LEU A 65 9.62 -6.31 8.02
C LEU A 65 8.23 -6.01 7.42
N THR A 66 8.17 -5.19 6.37
CA THR A 66 6.92 -4.78 5.71
C THR A 66 7.12 -4.65 4.19
N VAL A 67 6.16 -4.02 3.51
CA VAL A 67 6.23 -3.70 2.09
C VAL A 67 6.09 -2.19 1.90
N LEU A 68 6.97 -1.62 1.08
CA LEU A 68 6.82 -0.29 0.51
C LEU A 68 5.78 -0.35 -0.60
N VAL A 69 4.80 0.55 -0.55
CA VAL A 69 3.75 0.70 -1.54
C VAL A 69 4.00 1.99 -2.30
N THR A 70 4.18 1.90 -3.61
CA THR A 70 4.35 3.06 -4.50
C THR A 70 3.24 3.11 -5.53
N PRO A 71 2.72 4.29 -5.91
CA PRO A 71 1.86 4.40 -7.08
C PRO A 71 2.53 3.82 -8.31
N ALA A 72 1.78 3.13 -9.17
CA ALA A 72 2.32 2.63 -10.42
C ALA A 72 2.93 3.78 -11.25
N GLY A 73 4.14 3.57 -11.77
CA GLY A 73 4.88 4.60 -12.50
C GLY A 73 5.59 5.64 -11.64
N ALA A 74 5.47 5.58 -10.31
CA ALA A 74 6.35 6.36 -9.43
C ALA A 74 7.77 5.79 -9.46
N THR A 75 8.77 6.66 -9.58
CA THR A 75 10.17 6.25 -9.50
C THR A 75 10.52 5.86 -8.06
N VAL A 76 10.57 4.57 -7.78
CA VAL A 76 11.06 4.06 -6.49
C VAL A 76 12.56 4.39 -6.37
N PRO A 77 13.03 5.02 -5.28
CA PRO A 77 14.45 5.04 -4.98
C PRO A 77 14.92 3.60 -4.81
N LYS A 78 15.74 3.09 -5.73
CA LYS A 78 16.44 1.82 -5.53
C LYS A 78 17.34 1.98 -4.30
N VAL A 79 16.90 1.47 -3.15
CA VAL A 79 17.84 1.13 -2.09
C VAL A 79 18.61 -0.10 -2.56
N PRO A 80 19.95 -0.03 -2.68
CA PRO A 80 20.75 -1.22 -2.93
C PRO A 80 20.45 -2.22 -1.81
N SER A 81 19.94 -3.39 -2.17
CA SER A 81 19.94 -4.54 -1.27
C SER A 81 21.38 -4.99 -1.11
N GLU A 82 22.14 -4.30 -0.27
CA GLU A 82 23.42 -4.79 0.22
C GLU A 82 23.25 -5.32 1.64
N SER A 83 23.58 -6.61 1.75
CA SER A 83 24.15 -7.27 2.92
C SER A 83 23.26 -7.49 4.14
N VAL A 84 22.75 -8.71 4.26
CA VAL A 84 22.92 -9.46 5.51
C VAL A 84 23.64 -10.77 5.15
N ALA A 85 24.69 -11.04 5.93
CA ALA A 85 25.76 -12.01 5.76
C ALA A 85 25.36 -13.48 5.56
#